data_AF-A0A5B9WNC0-F1
#
_entry.id   AF-A0A5B9WNC0-F1
#
_cell.length_a   1.000
_cell.length_b   1.000
_cell.length_c   1.000
_cell.angle_alpha   90.00
_cell.angle_beta   90.00
_cell.angle_gamma   90.00
#
_symmetry.space_group_name_H-M   'P 1'
#
loop_
_entity.id
_entity.type
_entity.pdbx_description
1 polymer ?
#
loop_
_entity_poly.entity_id
_entity_poly.type
_entity_poly.pdbx_seq_one_letter_code
_entity_poly.pdbx_strand_id
1 'polypeptide(L)'
;MKILTAACCGILSGLTALLSLSAAAQQLKLGDNPSNVKKEAILELNSSNQGLLLPRVLKAEILSGGKLFNADDGMLVFVNDVSEKSLYIRRNGAWEKVGDISTALTGAVTGTGTGTIATTITDKAVTYPKIQDVSAQSLLGRHAATDGTVQELTLGTGLLLNSGSGLITADANNAIWNANKLQGRNIAATAPAANDVLKWNNATSLWEPGAGSAAVTLTGPVTGSGTGTFATTITNKAVTYNKIQDVTSQSLLGRYSTGNGVTQEVKISTGLLLNNTTGNMTADFNANIWNANKLQNRNIAATAPTDGQVLKWNSTNNTWQPDLDMDGGATYGILPDNNIGGADAPDANSRMKIWASPVTGTVQSGPLGTGAHSWNVLSFQGGGFTTQLYFDKNTLALKEWGGNAAPLTTNAGNTWYKVVTTHGDNNFTDGGLVFAGKSSDASTEVRQNAAHLFWNNTDERLGVGTDAPTSTVHVEGSLATGVTTLSNTANVTLNESHFTVVMRKTGNNGTNYTVTLPNATTCTGRIYYITRDFANGWGAVNVSGSGGQFTTRQLWNNAEVLGVQSIGNRWITISYTN
;
A
#
# COMPACT_ATOMS: atom_id res chain seq x y z
N MET A 1 6.42 -111.71 8.28
CA MET A 1 6.95 -112.59 9.34
C MET A 1 8.34 -112.11 9.76
N LYS A 2 8.49 -111.59 10.99
CA LYS A 2 9.75 -111.27 11.71
C LYS A 2 9.44 -111.30 13.23
N ILE A 3 10.28 -111.59 14.23
CA ILE A 3 11.53 -112.37 14.44
C ILE A 3 12.51 -111.61 15.37
N LEU A 4 12.69 -112.14 16.59
CA LEU A 4 13.80 -112.03 17.56
C LEU A 4 14.31 -110.67 18.11
N THR A 5 14.39 -110.55 19.45
CA THR A 5 15.59 -110.31 20.33
C THR A 5 15.17 -109.85 21.76
N ALA A 6 16.08 -109.62 22.73
CA ALA A 6 16.67 -110.60 23.69
C ALA A 6 17.31 -109.88 24.94
N ALA A 7 17.81 -110.63 25.96
CA ALA A 7 18.82 -110.26 27.01
C ALA A 7 18.43 -110.14 28.52
N CYS A 8 19.46 -109.83 29.35
CA CYS A 8 19.64 -109.91 30.83
C CYS A 8 20.95 -109.13 31.22
N CYS A 9 21.47 -108.89 32.46
CA CYS A 9 21.11 -108.98 33.91
C CYS A 9 22.33 -108.40 34.73
N GLY A 10 22.31 -107.93 36.00
CA GLY A 10 21.21 -107.60 36.94
C GLY A 10 21.43 -107.94 38.45
N ILE A 11 22.14 -107.11 39.26
CA ILE A 11 21.91 -106.89 40.71
C ILE A 11 21.54 -105.40 40.87
N LEU A 12 20.44 -104.94 41.46
CA LEU A 12 19.29 -105.51 42.19
C LEU A 12 18.35 -106.40 41.32
N SER A 13 18.82 -107.53 40.80
CA SER A 13 18.75 -108.87 41.43
C SER A 13 17.34 -109.45 41.36
N GLY A 14 16.82 -109.80 40.18
CA GLY A 14 17.51 -109.96 38.89
C GLY A 14 18.04 -111.39 38.65
N LEU A 15 18.31 -111.73 37.39
CA LEU A 15 18.43 -113.11 36.86
C LEU A 15 17.00 -113.76 36.86
N THR A 16 16.42 -114.26 35.76
CA THR A 16 16.92 -114.52 34.39
C THR A 16 15.74 -114.67 33.42
N ALA A 17 16.08 -114.77 32.12
CA ALA A 17 15.37 -115.57 31.10
C ALA A 17 14.00 -115.04 30.61
N LEU A 18 13.72 -114.98 29.30
CA LEU A 18 13.65 -116.09 28.33
C LEU A 18 12.54 -117.09 28.74
N LEU A 19 11.50 -117.30 27.93
CA LEU A 19 11.52 -118.15 26.73
C LEU A 19 12.03 -119.55 27.11
N SER A 20 11.20 -120.59 27.10
CA SER A 20 10.61 -121.17 25.87
C SER A 20 9.14 -121.60 26.07
N LEU A 21 8.22 -121.46 25.10
CA LEU A 21 8.00 -122.33 23.91
C LEU A 21 7.81 -123.81 24.30
N SER A 22 6.78 -124.55 23.86
CA SER A 22 5.99 -124.50 22.61
C SER A 22 4.54 -125.00 22.85
N ALA A 23 3.49 -124.71 22.08
CA ALA A 23 3.26 -124.25 20.70
C ALA A 23 2.96 -125.35 19.66
N ALA A 24 1.66 -125.50 19.34
CA ALA A 24 1.11 -126.03 18.09
C ALA A 24 -0.22 -125.31 17.81
N ALA A 25 -0.57 -125.04 16.55
CA ALA A 25 -1.74 -124.23 16.16
C ALA A 25 -2.40 -124.78 14.88
N GLN A 26 -3.72 -124.55 14.73
CA GLN A 26 -4.53 -125.23 13.70
C GLN A 26 -5.54 -124.33 12.96
N GLN A 27 -5.58 -123.03 13.27
CA GLN A 27 -6.50 -122.05 12.66
C GLN A 27 -5.74 -120.76 12.30
N LEU A 28 -6.14 -120.11 11.20
CA LEU A 28 -5.60 -118.81 10.80
C LEU A 28 -6.71 -117.75 10.72
N LYS A 29 -6.63 -116.71 11.56
CA LYS A 29 -7.43 -115.50 11.44
C LYS A 29 -6.55 -114.33 11.01
N LEU A 30 -7.00 -113.54 10.05
CA LEU A 30 -6.31 -112.35 9.56
C LEU A 30 -7.27 -111.16 9.51
N GLY A 31 -6.76 -109.99 9.91
CA GLY A 31 -7.51 -108.75 10.01
C GLY A 31 -7.82 -108.34 11.45
N ASP A 32 -8.99 -107.75 11.64
CA ASP A 32 -9.46 -107.10 12.86
C ASP A 32 -9.75 -108.11 13.98
N ASN A 33 -9.42 -107.75 15.22
CA ASN A 33 -9.57 -108.58 16.44
C ASN A 33 -8.95 -110.00 16.34
N PRO A 34 -7.66 -110.16 15.99
CA PRO A 34 -7.07 -111.45 15.62
C PRO A 34 -7.04 -112.53 16.74
N SER A 35 -7.29 -112.14 18.00
CA SER A 35 -7.45 -113.07 19.13
C SER A 35 -8.84 -113.69 19.26
N ASN A 36 -9.87 -113.13 18.61
CA ASN A 36 -11.26 -113.57 18.72
C ASN A 36 -11.64 -114.45 17.51
N VAL A 37 -11.34 -115.75 17.62
CA VAL A 37 -11.41 -116.73 16.53
C VAL A 37 -12.75 -117.48 16.47
N LYS A 38 -13.30 -117.60 15.27
CA LYS A 38 -14.50 -118.41 14.97
C LYS A 38 -14.16 -119.89 14.83
N LYS A 39 -14.61 -120.74 15.76
CA LYS A 39 -14.30 -122.19 15.75
C LYS A 39 -14.78 -122.92 14.49
N GLU A 40 -15.78 -122.34 13.83
CA GLU A 40 -16.38 -122.81 12.58
C GLU A 40 -15.54 -122.56 11.31
N ALA A 41 -14.48 -121.74 11.37
CA ALA A 41 -13.75 -121.28 10.19
C ALA A 41 -12.22 -121.54 10.28
N ILE A 42 -11.70 -122.48 9.47
CA ILE A 42 -10.25 -122.79 9.40
C ILE A 42 -9.42 -121.56 8.98
N LEU A 43 -9.97 -120.77 8.06
CA LEU A 43 -9.46 -119.46 7.66
C LEU A 43 -10.55 -118.41 7.90
N GLU A 44 -10.33 -117.46 8.80
CA GLU A 44 -11.22 -116.31 8.99
C GLU A 44 -10.55 -115.02 8.49
N LEU A 45 -11.10 -114.43 7.43
CA LEU A 45 -10.67 -113.15 6.89
C LEU A 45 -11.71 -112.10 7.26
N ASN A 46 -11.38 -111.28 8.25
CA ASN A 46 -12.33 -110.36 8.87
C ASN A 46 -11.66 -109.00 9.02
N SER A 47 -11.90 -108.10 8.07
CA SER A 47 -11.36 -106.74 8.10
C SER A 47 -12.37 -105.77 7.50
N SER A 48 -12.47 -104.60 8.13
CA SER A 48 -13.25 -103.46 7.67
C SER A 48 -12.69 -102.77 6.42
N ASN A 49 -11.43 -103.02 6.04
CA ASN A 49 -10.76 -102.35 4.91
C ASN A 49 -9.85 -103.25 4.05
N GLN A 50 -9.77 -104.56 4.33
CA GLN A 50 -9.03 -105.54 3.53
C GLN A 50 -9.94 -106.72 3.14
N GLY A 51 -9.91 -107.09 1.85
CA GLY A 51 -10.62 -108.27 1.33
C GLY A 51 -9.67 -109.40 0.94
N LEU A 52 -10.22 -110.58 0.66
CA LEU A 52 -9.46 -111.68 0.06
C LEU A 52 -9.10 -111.33 -1.40
N LEU A 53 -7.87 -110.88 -1.63
CA LEU A 53 -7.32 -110.81 -2.98
C LEU A 53 -6.94 -112.23 -3.44
N LEU A 54 -7.85 -112.86 -4.18
CA LEU A 54 -7.62 -114.16 -4.81
C LEU A 54 -6.42 -114.12 -5.78
N PRO A 55 -5.79 -115.28 -6.07
CA PRO A 55 -4.77 -115.37 -7.11
C PRO A 55 -5.30 -114.81 -8.43
N ARG A 56 -4.63 -113.77 -8.94
CA ARG A 56 -4.95 -113.14 -10.22
C ARG A 56 -4.16 -113.83 -11.31
N VAL A 57 -4.87 -114.54 -12.19
CA VAL A 57 -4.30 -115.43 -13.19
C VAL A 57 -4.72 -114.98 -14.59
N LEU A 58 -3.91 -115.28 -15.60
CA LEU A 58 -4.36 -115.18 -16.98
C LEU A 58 -5.28 -116.36 -17.29
N LYS A 59 -6.31 -116.18 -18.14
CA LYS A 59 -7.25 -117.28 -18.45
C LYS A 59 -6.55 -118.47 -19.12
N ALA A 60 -5.47 -118.23 -19.84
CA ALA A 60 -4.61 -119.28 -20.38
C ALA A 60 -4.02 -120.23 -19.31
N GLU A 61 -3.72 -119.76 -18.10
CA GLU A 61 -3.13 -120.59 -17.04
C GLU A 61 -4.15 -121.56 -16.41
N ILE A 62 -5.46 -121.34 -16.62
CA ILE A 62 -6.56 -122.22 -16.16
C ILE A 62 -7.21 -123.03 -17.29
N LEU A 63 -6.74 -122.89 -18.52
CA LEU A 63 -7.16 -123.69 -19.68
C LEU A 63 -6.13 -124.79 -19.98
N SER A 64 -6.49 -125.76 -20.83
CA SER A 64 -5.68 -126.98 -21.05
C SER A 64 -4.24 -126.67 -21.44
N GLY A 65 -3.28 -127.19 -20.66
CA GLY A 65 -1.84 -126.90 -20.77
C GLY A 65 -1.32 -125.80 -19.84
N GLY A 66 -2.21 -124.98 -19.24
CA GLY A 66 -1.86 -124.00 -18.22
C GLY A 66 -1.54 -124.62 -16.85
N LYS A 67 -0.75 -123.93 -16.03
CA LYS A 67 -0.21 -124.48 -14.75
C LYS A 67 -1.27 -124.77 -13.69
N LEU A 68 -2.46 -124.17 -13.81
CA LEU A 68 -3.60 -124.35 -12.91
C LEU A 68 -4.77 -125.06 -13.59
N PHE A 69 -4.56 -125.66 -14.77
CA PHE A 69 -5.59 -126.44 -15.45
C PHE A 69 -6.05 -127.64 -14.60
N ASN A 70 -5.10 -128.42 -14.10
CA ASN A 70 -5.34 -129.58 -13.22
C ASN A 70 -5.35 -129.18 -11.73
N ALA A 71 -5.83 -127.98 -11.40
CA ALA A 71 -6.11 -127.59 -10.02
C ALA A 71 -7.27 -128.40 -9.44
N ASP A 72 -7.23 -128.64 -8.13
CA ASP A 72 -8.29 -129.30 -7.39
C ASP A 72 -9.59 -128.47 -7.33
N ASP A 73 -10.73 -129.16 -7.33
CA ASP A 73 -12.05 -128.54 -7.19
C ASP A 73 -12.19 -127.78 -5.86
N GLY A 74 -12.95 -126.68 -5.88
CA GLY A 74 -13.06 -125.71 -4.80
C GLY A 74 -12.03 -124.57 -4.88
N MET A 75 -10.99 -124.67 -5.72
CA MET A 75 -10.05 -123.57 -5.91
C MET A 75 -10.73 -122.33 -6.53
N LEU A 76 -10.42 -121.16 -6.00
CA LEU A 76 -10.96 -119.86 -6.44
C LEU A 76 -9.82 -118.99 -7.00
N VAL A 77 -10.04 -118.43 -8.20
CA VAL A 77 -9.12 -117.47 -8.83
C VAL A 77 -9.90 -116.31 -9.43
N PHE A 78 -9.21 -115.18 -9.58
CA PHE A 78 -9.74 -114.07 -10.37
C PHE A 78 -9.05 -114.07 -11.72
N VAL A 79 -9.80 -114.35 -12.80
CA VAL A 79 -9.28 -114.16 -14.16
C VAL A 79 -9.07 -112.67 -14.37
N ASN A 80 -7.86 -112.31 -14.76
CA ASN A 80 -7.38 -110.93 -14.84
C ASN A 80 -6.88 -110.57 -16.25
N ASP A 81 -7.47 -111.16 -17.29
CA ASP A 81 -7.18 -110.85 -18.69
C ASP A 81 -7.61 -109.42 -19.06
N VAL A 82 -7.18 -108.91 -20.21
CA VAL A 82 -7.55 -107.55 -20.64
C VAL A 82 -9.04 -107.46 -21.00
N SER A 83 -9.60 -108.53 -21.55
CA SER A 83 -10.99 -108.67 -21.97
C SER A 83 -11.92 -109.22 -20.89
N GLU A 84 -11.40 -109.80 -19.81
CA GLU A 84 -12.22 -110.41 -18.76
C GLU A 84 -11.63 -110.21 -17.36
N LYS A 85 -12.42 -109.57 -16.50
CA LYS A 85 -12.18 -109.39 -15.07
C LYS A 85 -13.31 -110.09 -14.33
N SER A 86 -13.13 -111.35 -13.93
CA SER A 86 -14.24 -112.14 -13.38
C SER A 86 -13.77 -113.22 -12.41
N LEU A 87 -14.64 -113.54 -11.45
CA LEU A 87 -14.44 -114.63 -10.50
C LEU A 87 -14.67 -115.98 -11.19
N TYR A 88 -13.69 -116.88 -11.04
CA TYR A 88 -13.75 -118.25 -11.50
C TYR A 88 -13.57 -119.22 -10.32
N ILE A 89 -14.36 -120.29 -10.32
CA ILE A 89 -14.26 -121.40 -9.39
C ILE A 89 -13.96 -122.69 -10.15
N ARG A 90 -13.05 -123.50 -9.62
CA ARG A 90 -12.82 -124.88 -10.06
C ARG A 90 -13.92 -125.76 -9.50
N ARG A 91 -14.71 -126.44 -10.34
CA ARG A 91 -15.70 -127.42 -9.89
C ARG A 91 -15.91 -128.51 -10.93
N ASN A 92 -16.12 -129.75 -10.48
CA ASN A 92 -16.33 -130.94 -11.30
C ASN A 92 -15.25 -131.13 -12.39
N GLY A 93 -14.00 -130.76 -12.13
CA GLY A 93 -12.91 -130.82 -13.10
C GLY A 93 -12.95 -129.73 -14.19
N ALA A 94 -13.81 -128.72 -14.06
CA ALA A 94 -13.91 -127.55 -14.94
C ALA A 94 -13.60 -126.24 -14.20
N TRP A 95 -13.19 -125.20 -14.93
CA TRP A 95 -13.11 -123.83 -14.42
C TRP A 95 -14.30 -123.04 -14.93
N GLU A 96 -15.21 -122.65 -14.04
CA GLU A 96 -16.47 -121.98 -14.40
C GLU A 96 -16.57 -120.54 -13.87
N LYS A 97 -17.28 -119.70 -14.63
CA LYS A 97 -17.57 -118.30 -14.29
C LYS A 97 -18.80 -118.20 -13.39
N VAL A 98 -18.73 -117.34 -12.38
CA VAL A 98 -19.94 -116.88 -11.67
C VAL A 98 -20.51 -115.67 -12.43
N GLY A 99 -21.75 -115.79 -12.93
CA GLY A 99 -22.29 -114.94 -14.00
C GLY A 99 -23.05 -113.66 -13.57
N ASP A 100 -23.39 -112.85 -14.57
CA ASP A 100 -24.04 -111.53 -14.47
C ASP A 100 -25.58 -111.59 -14.53
N ILE A 101 -26.29 -110.59 -13.97
CA ILE A 101 -27.76 -110.59 -13.83
C ILE A 101 -28.42 -109.42 -14.56
N SER A 102 -29.19 -109.70 -15.63
CA SER A 102 -30.49 -109.07 -16.00
C SER A 102 -30.88 -109.31 -17.47
N THR A 103 -32.19 -109.32 -17.78
CA THR A 103 -32.77 -109.35 -19.14
C THR A 103 -34.06 -108.52 -19.20
N ALA A 104 -34.57 -108.19 -20.39
CA ALA A 104 -35.66 -107.21 -20.59
C ALA A 104 -36.81 -107.70 -21.49
N LEU A 105 -37.96 -107.00 -21.44
CA LEU A 105 -39.20 -107.30 -22.17
C LEU A 105 -39.44 -106.32 -23.34
N THR A 106 -40.14 -106.74 -24.39
CA THR A 106 -40.21 -106.03 -25.68
C THR A 106 -41.62 -105.82 -26.28
N GLY A 107 -42.70 -106.18 -25.58
CA GLY A 107 -44.07 -106.16 -26.12
C GLY A 107 -45.15 -105.66 -25.16
N ALA A 108 -46.41 -105.64 -25.63
CA ALA A 108 -47.57 -105.32 -24.81
C ALA A 108 -47.84 -106.40 -23.74
N VAL A 109 -48.25 -105.99 -22.54
CA VAL A 109 -48.50 -106.91 -21.42
C VAL A 109 -49.98 -107.29 -21.38
N THR A 110 -50.30 -108.49 -21.84
CA THR A 110 -51.64 -109.11 -21.71
C THR A 110 -51.53 -110.39 -20.90
N GLY A 111 -52.05 -110.39 -19.67
CA GLY A 111 -52.07 -111.57 -18.81
C GLY A 111 -53.37 -112.37 -18.95
N THR A 112 -53.28 -113.65 -19.32
CA THR A 112 -54.43 -114.57 -19.39
C THR A 112 -54.16 -115.82 -18.55
N GLY A 113 -54.68 -115.84 -17.32
CA GLY A 113 -54.54 -116.96 -16.39
C GLY A 113 -55.09 -116.64 -15.00
N THR A 114 -55.40 -117.66 -14.20
CA THR A 114 -55.94 -117.51 -12.84
C THR A 114 -54.83 -117.28 -11.81
N GLY A 115 -54.30 -116.07 -11.74
CA GLY A 115 -53.33 -115.67 -10.72
C GLY A 115 -52.80 -114.25 -10.92
N THR A 116 -52.66 -113.48 -9.84
CA THR A 116 -52.24 -112.07 -9.89
C THR A 116 -50.72 -111.95 -10.06
N ILE A 117 -50.25 -111.81 -11.30
CA ILE A 117 -48.90 -111.30 -11.57
C ILE A 117 -48.96 -109.76 -11.45
N ALA A 118 -48.35 -109.22 -10.39
CA ALA A 118 -48.33 -107.79 -10.12
C ALA A 118 -47.35 -107.06 -11.06
N THR A 119 -47.78 -106.76 -12.29
CA THR A 119 -46.97 -106.01 -13.25
C THR A 119 -47.03 -104.51 -12.98
N THR A 120 -46.20 -104.03 -12.05
CA THR A 120 -46.03 -102.59 -11.80
C THR A 120 -45.44 -101.91 -13.03
N ILE A 121 -46.24 -101.12 -13.75
CA ILE A 121 -45.73 -100.09 -14.65
C ILE A 121 -45.06 -99.04 -13.76
N THR A 122 -43.73 -98.98 -13.79
CA THR A 122 -42.97 -97.99 -13.01
C THR A 122 -43.27 -96.57 -13.47
N ASP A 123 -43.12 -95.61 -12.56
CA ASP A 123 -43.33 -94.18 -12.84
C ASP A 123 -42.62 -93.77 -14.14
N LYS A 124 -43.36 -93.09 -15.02
CA LYS A 124 -42.91 -92.61 -16.35
C LYS A 124 -42.64 -93.71 -17.41
N ALA A 125 -42.94 -94.98 -17.16
CA ALA A 125 -42.79 -96.04 -18.16
C ALA A 125 -43.83 -95.98 -19.31
N VAL A 126 -44.89 -95.18 -19.17
CA VAL A 126 -45.74 -94.72 -20.28
C VAL A 126 -45.08 -93.49 -20.92
N THR A 127 -44.43 -93.70 -22.07
CA THR A 127 -43.80 -92.66 -22.88
C THR A 127 -44.77 -92.14 -23.95
N TYR A 128 -44.47 -91.00 -24.59
CA TYR A 128 -45.35 -90.37 -25.59
C TYR A 128 -45.86 -91.34 -26.69
N PRO A 129 -45.03 -92.23 -27.30
CA PRO A 129 -45.51 -93.21 -28.29
C PRO A 129 -46.42 -94.34 -27.74
N LYS A 130 -46.72 -94.33 -26.43
CA LYS A 130 -47.68 -95.24 -25.77
C LYS A 130 -48.97 -94.52 -25.35
N ILE A 131 -49.10 -93.23 -25.68
CA ILE A 131 -50.32 -92.43 -25.53
C ILE A 131 -51.05 -92.46 -26.90
N GLN A 132 -52.33 -92.08 -26.93
CA GLN A 132 -53.07 -91.89 -28.17
C GLN A 132 -52.34 -90.92 -29.12
N ASP A 133 -52.25 -91.28 -30.40
CA ASP A 133 -51.73 -90.42 -31.45
C ASP A 133 -52.72 -89.29 -31.81
N VAL A 134 -52.20 -88.10 -32.11
CA VAL A 134 -52.98 -86.87 -32.28
C VAL A 134 -52.60 -86.20 -33.60
N SER A 135 -53.52 -86.19 -34.55
CA SER A 135 -53.26 -85.81 -35.94
C SER A 135 -53.58 -84.34 -36.29
N ALA A 136 -54.06 -83.55 -35.33
CA ALA A 136 -54.32 -82.12 -35.47
C ALA A 136 -53.76 -81.28 -34.30
N GLN A 137 -53.79 -79.95 -34.41
CA GLN A 137 -53.31 -79.02 -33.37
C GLN A 137 -54.30 -78.91 -32.20
N SER A 138 -54.34 -79.94 -31.37
CA SER A 138 -55.34 -80.13 -30.33
C SER A 138 -54.71 -80.48 -28.97
N LEU A 139 -55.46 -80.25 -27.90
CA LEU A 139 -55.05 -80.63 -26.54
C LEU A 139 -55.69 -81.97 -26.14
N LEU A 140 -54.93 -82.90 -25.57
CA LEU A 140 -55.50 -84.08 -24.91
C LEU A 140 -56.09 -83.71 -23.56
N GLY A 141 -57.38 -83.97 -23.37
CA GLY A 141 -58.11 -83.60 -22.16
C GLY A 141 -59.50 -84.21 -22.10
N ARG A 142 -60.44 -83.53 -21.44
CA ARG A 142 -61.87 -83.90 -21.38
C ARG A 142 -62.70 -82.63 -21.25
N HIS A 143 -63.56 -82.37 -22.24
CA HIS A 143 -64.49 -81.22 -22.21
C HIS A 143 -65.89 -81.64 -21.75
N ALA A 144 -66.24 -82.93 -21.87
CA ALA A 144 -67.50 -83.47 -21.38
C ALA A 144 -67.48 -83.64 -19.84
N ALA A 145 -68.47 -83.06 -19.16
CA ALA A 145 -68.59 -83.05 -17.69
C ALA A 145 -69.16 -84.37 -17.12
N THR A 146 -68.56 -85.49 -17.49
CA THR A 146 -68.90 -86.86 -17.05
C THR A 146 -67.63 -87.70 -16.88
N ASP A 147 -67.74 -88.95 -16.46
CA ASP A 147 -66.61 -89.90 -16.40
C ASP A 147 -66.26 -90.49 -17.78
N GLY A 148 -65.06 -91.09 -17.88
CA GLY A 148 -64.60 -91.85 -19.05
C GLY A 148 -63.21 -91.46 -19.56
N THR A 149 -62.90 -91.85 -20.81
CA THR A 149 -61.57 -91.66 -21.42
C THR A 149 -61.20 -90.21 -21.71
N VAL A 150 -59.90 -89.98 -21.97
CA VAL A 150 -59.37 -88.76 -22.60
C VAL A 150 -59.95 -88.60 -24.01
N GLN A 151 -59.97 -87.36 -24.48
CA GLN A 151 -60.51 -86.87 -25.75
C GLN A 151 -59.56 -85.83 -26.36
N GLU A 152 -59.74 -85.55 -27.64
CA GLU A 152 -59.08 -84.45 -28.35
C GLU A 152 -59.91 -83.16 -28.23
N LEU A 153 -59.29 -82.05 -27.83
CA LEU A 153 -59.92 -80.73 -27.67
C LEU A 153 -59.38 -79.74 -28.71
N THR A 154 -60.25 -79.30 -29.61
CA THR A 154 -60.00 -78.23 -30.58
C THR A 154 -59.99 -76.85 -29.89
N LEU A 155 -59.10 -75.95 -30.30
CA LEU A 155 -59.01 -74.59 -29.76
C LEU A 155 -59.93 -73.59 -30.49
N GLY A 156 -60.46 -72.62 -29.74
CA GLY A 156 -61.21 -71.47 -30.27
C GLY A 156 -60.31 -70.26 -30.52
N THR A 157 -60.83 -69.27 -31.25
CA THR A 157 -60.08 -68.12 -31.80
C THR A 157 -59.33 -67.21 -30.80
N GLY A 158 -59.54 -67.37 -29.50
CA GLY A 158 -58.78 -66.66 -28.46
C GLY A 158 -57.46 -67.32 -28.03
N LEU A 159 -57.23 -68.60 -28.40
CA LEU A 159 -56.06 -69.38 -27.99
C LEU A 159 -55.44 -70.09 -29.19
N LEU A 160 -54.12 -69.95 -29.35
CA LEU A 160 -53.32 -70.60 -30.37
C LEU A 160 -52.40 -71.64 -29.72
N LEU A 161 -52.36 -72.86 -30.25
CA LEU A 161 -51.29 -73.82 -29.98
C LEU A 161 -50.24 -73.67 -31.09
N ASN A 162 -49.08 -73.11 -30.77
CA ASN A 162 -48.03 -72.86 -31.75
C ASN A 162 -47.29 -74.18 -32.08
N SER A 163 -47.44 -74.66 -33.32
CA SER A 163 -46.83 -75.92 -33.79
C SER A 163 -45.29 -75.91 -33.83
N GLY A 164 -44.66 -74.73 -33.83
CA GLY A 164 -43.19 -74.58 -33.78
C GLY A 164 -42.60 -74.50 -32.36
N SER A 165 -43.40 -74.23 -31.33
CA SER A 165 -42.92 -74.07 -29.95
C SER A 165 -43.64 -74.93 -28.91
N GLY A 166 -44.77 -75.56 -29.24
CA GLY A 166 -45.60 -76.35 -28.32
C GLY A 166 -46.32 -75.52 -27.25
N LEU A 167 -46.23 -74.19 -27.30
CA LEU A 167 -46.88 -73.30 -26.33
C LEU A 167 -48.33 -72.99 -26.71
N ILE A 168 -49.19 -72.94 -25.70
CA ILE A 168 -50.52 -72.31 -25.79
C ILE A 168 -50.35 -70.83 -25.47
N THR A 169 -50.77 -69.95 -26.39
CA THR A 169 -50.71 -68.50 -26.24
C THR A 169 -52.05 -67.85 -26.55
N ALA A 170 -52.35 -66.69 -25.96
CA ALA A 170 -53.40 -65.83 -26.49
C ALA A 170 -53.03 -65.36 -27.91
N ASP A 171 -54.02 -65.15 -28.78
CA ASP A 171 -53.76 -64.57 -30.10
C ASP A 171 -53.42 -63.08 -29.98
N ALA A 172 -52.20 -62.72 -30.39
CA ALA A 172 -51.69 -61.36 -30.38
C ALA A 172 -52.08 -60.53 -31.63
N ASN A 173 -52.62 -61.18 -32.67
CA ASN A 173 -53.06 -60.51 -33.91
C ASN A 173 -54.54 -60.13 -33.88
N ASN A 174 -55.34 -60.79 -33.03
CA ASN A 174 -56.71 -60.38 -32.72
C ASN A 174 -56.74 -59.38 -31.56
N ALA A 175 -57.66 -58.40 -31.63
CA ALA A 175 -57.74 -57.26 -30.71
C ALA A 175 -58.36 -57.63 -29.34
N ILE A 176 -57.69 -58.51 -28.58
CA ILE A 176 -58.20 -59.08 -27.32
C ILE A 176 -57.56 -58.39 -26.08
N TRP A 177 -56.39 -57.75 -26.23
CA TRP A 177 -55.59 -57.24 -25.08
C TRP A 177 -55.08 -55.79 -25.18
N ASN A 178 -55.48 -55.00 -26.18
CA ASN A 178 -55.19 -53.57 -26.17
C ASN A 178 -56.25 -52.80 -25.34
N ALA A 179 -55.80 -51.85 -24.51
CA ALA A 179 -56.69 -51.04 -23.68
C ALA A 179 -57.43 -49.98 -24.53
N ASN A 180 -58.51 -50.38 -25.21
CA ASN A 180 -59.31 -49.51 -26.07
C ASN A 180 -60.02 -48.36 -25.34
N LYS A 181 -59.91 -48.28 -24.00
CA LYS A 181 -60.52 -47.25 -23.16
C LYS A 181 -59.62 -46.85 -21.99
N LEU A 182 -59.60 -45.56 -21.67
CA LEU A 182 -59.04 -44.99 -20.44
C LEU A 182 -60.17 -44.33 -19.64
N GLN A 183 -60.36 -44.76 -18.39
CA GLN A 183 -61.51 -44.36 -17.53
C GLN A 183 -62.88 -44.51 -18.23
N GLY A 184 -63.07 -45.58 -18.99
CA GLY A 184 -64.32 -45.86 -19.72
C GLY A 184 -64.55 -45.04 -21.00
N ARG A 185 -63.70 -44.03 -21.28
CA ARG A 185 -63.70 -43.27 -22.54
C ARG A 185 -62.79 -43.93 -23.57
N ASN A 186 -63.21 -43.95 -24.83
CA ASN A 186 -62.45 -44.58 -25.92
C ASN A 186 -61.09 -43.89 -26.13
N ILE A 187 -60.07 -44.67 -26.48
CA ILE A 187 -58.82 -44.18 -27.07
C ILE A 187 -58.96 -44.20 -28.59
N ALA A 188 -58.40 -43.20 -29.28
CA ALA A 188 -58.43 -43.07 -30.73
C ALA A 188 -57.56 -44.13 -31.41
N ALA A 189 -57.98 -44.59 -32.60
CA ALA A 189 -57.22 -45.54 -33.41
C ALA A 189 -56.04 -44.90 -34.18
N THR A 190 -55.92 -43.57 -34.14
CA THR A 190 -54.80 -42.82 -34.73
C THR A 190 -53.50 -43.12 -33.99
N ALA A 191 -52.46 -43.56 -34.69
CA ALA A 191 -51.15 -43.81 -34.10
C ALA A 191 -50.46 -42.49 -33.67
N PRO A 192 -49.77 -42.46 -32.52
CA PRO A 192 -49.00 -41.29 -32.08
C PRO A 192 -47.77 -41.05 -32.96
N ALA A 193 -47.45 -39.79 -33.19
CA ALA A 193 -46.15 -39.35 -33.68
C ALA A 193 -45.12 -39.30 -32.54
N ALA A 194 -43.83 -39.15 -32.89
CA ALA A 194 -42.77 -39.01 -31.91
C ALA A 194 -42.95 -37.74 -31.06
N ASN A 195 -42.98 -37.90 -29.73
CA ASN A 195 -43.25 -36.85 -28.72
C ASN A 195 -44.71 -36.34 -28.66
N ASP A 196 -45.68 -37.05 -29.26
CA ASP A 196 -47.09 -36.88 -28.89
C ASP A 196 -47.34 -37.37 -27.45
N VAL A 197 -48.29 -36.72 -26.78
CA VAL A 197 -48.84 -37.18 -25.51
C VAL A 197 -50.33 -37.49 -25.69
N LEU A 198 -50.85 -38.44 -24.93
CA LEU A 198 -52.28 -38.80 -24.96
C LEU A 198 -53.09 -37.68 -24.29
N LYS A 199 -53.99 -37.04 -25.04
CA LYS A 199 -54.82 -35.91 -24.59
C LYS A 199 -56.29 -36.27 -24.68
N TRP A 200 -57.10 -35.70 -23.78
CA TRP A 200 -58.55 -35.71 -23.95
C TRP A 200 -58.96 -34.63 -24.95
N ASN A 201 -59.52 -35.03 -26.10
CA ASN A 201 -60.16 -34.09 -27.02
C ASN A 201 -61.68 -34.10 -26.78
N ASN A 202 -62.19 -32.95 -26.35
CA ASN A 202 -63.60 -32.80 -26.00
C ASN A 202 -64.55 -32.76 -27.22
N ALA A 203 -64.03 -32.47 -28.42
CA ALA A 203 -64.81 -32.46 -29.66
C ALA A 203 -65.00 -33.86 -30.26
N THR A 204 -63.98 -34.71 -30.21
CA THR A 204 -64.06 -36.13 -30.62
C THR A 204 -64.61 -37.02 -29.50
N SER A 205 -64.52 -36.58 -28.23
CA SER A 205 -64.75 -37.40 -27.03
C SER A 205 -63.87 -38.65 -26.98
N LEU A 206 -62.64 -38.53 -27.48
CA LEU A 206 -61.61 -39.56 -27.47
C LEU A 206 -60.40 -39.10 -26.65
N TRP A 207 -59.67 -40.08 -26.10
CA TRP A 207 -58.26 -39.91 -25.78
C TRP A 207 -57.44 -40.11 -27.05
N GLU A 208 -56.85 -39.04 -27.57
CA GLU A 208 -56.12 -39.02 -28.85
C GLU A 208 -54.69 -38.49 -28.67
N PRO A 209 -53.72 -38.92 -29.51
CA PRO A 209 -52.37 -38.41 -29.44
C PRO A 209 -52.28 -36.99 -30.01
N GLY A 210 -51.42 -36.15 -29.42
CA GLY A 210 -51.02 -34.89 -30.03
C GLY A 210 -49.87 -34.21 -29.30
N ALA A 211 -49.12 -33.39 -30.04
CA ALA A 211 -47.80 -32.87 -29.66
C ALA A 211 -47.76 -32.30 -28.23
N GLY A 212 -46.78 -32.74 -27.43
CA GLY A 212 -46.53 -32.16 -26.11
C GLY A 212 -46.31 -30.64 -26.15
N SER A 213 -46.71 -29.92 -25.09
CA SER A 213 -46.58 -28.46 -25.03
C SER A 213 -45.10 -28.02 -25.02
N ALA A 214 -44.56 -27.72 -26.20
CA ALA A 214 -43.23 -27.17 -26.35
C ALA A 214 -43.17 -25.71 -25.83
N ALA A 215 -42.03 -25.36 -25.24
CA ALA A 215 -41.73 -24.07 -24.59
C ALA A 215 -42.58 -23.73 -23.35
N VAL A 216 -41.98 -23.93 -22.16
CA VAL A 216 -42.36 -23.19 -20.95
C VAL A 216 -41.76 -21.77 -21.08
N THR A 217 -42.45 -20.91 -21.81
CA THR A 217 -42.07 -19.50 -21.91
C THR A 217 -42.40 -18.78 -20.59
N LEU A 218 -41.35 -18.43 -19.83
CA LEU A 218 -41.48 -17.68 -18.59
C LEU A 218 -41.79 -16.20 -18.91
N THR A 219 -43.08 -15.89 -19.04
CA THR A 219 -43.59 -14.53 -19.34
C THR A 219 -43.66 -13.60 -18.12
N GLY A 220 -43.21 -14.05 -16.95
CA GLY A 220 -43.23 -13.30 -15.69
C GLY A 220 -42.25 -13.86 -14.66
N PRO A 221 -42.28 -13.36 -13.41
CA PRO A 221 -41.39 -13.80 -12.34
C PRO A 221 -41.50 -15.30 -12.03
N VAL A 222 -40.37 -15.94 -11.74
CA VAL A 222 -40.33 -17.37 -11.36
C VAL A 222 -40.72 -17.52 -9.89
N THR A 223 -42.01 -17.74 -9.63
CA THR A 223 -42.54 -18.01 -8.28
C THR A 223 -43.02 -19.46 -8.17
N GLY A 224 -42.31 -20.28 -7.38
CA GLY A 224 -42.75 -21.64 -7.06
C GLY A 224 -43.49 -21.69 -5.70
N SER A 225 -44.70 -22.23 -5.69
CA SER A 225 -45.53 -22.42 -4.49
C SER A 225 -45.71 -23.89 -4.07
N GLY A 226 -44.94 -24.81 -4.69
CA GLY A 226 -44.95 -26.24 -4.36
C GLY A 226 -44.02 -26.60 -3.20
N THR A 227 -44.29 -27.75 -2.58
CA THR A 227 -43.50 -28.30 -1.44
C THR A 227 -42.17 -28.95 -1.83
N GLY A 228 -41.76 -28.86 -3.10
CA GLY A 228 -40.52 -29.44 -3.62
C GLY A 228 -39.58 -28.38 -4.20
N THR A 229 -38.30 -28.47 -3.84
CA THR A 229 -37.25 -27.54 -4.28
C THR A 229 -36.75 -27.90 -5.68
N PHE A 230 -37.02 -27.04 -6.67
CA PHE A 230 -36.47 -27.16 -8.03
C PHE A 230 -35.27 -26.22 -8.21
N ALA A 231 -34.10 -26.76 -8.54
CA ALA A 231 -32.88 -25.98 -8.73
C ALA A 231 -32.84 -25.32 -10.13
N THR A 232 -33.36 -24.10 -10.24
CA THR A 232 -33.28 -23.30 -11.48
C THR A 232 -31.98 -22.49 -11.53
N THR A 233 -30.95 -23.02 -12.22
CA THR A 233 -29.70 -22.28 -12.48
C THR A 233 -29.93 -21.16 -13.49
N ILE A 234 -29.75 -19.91 -13.08
CA ILE A 234 -29.63 -18.77 -14.00
C ILE A 234 -28.18 -18.70 -14.47
N THR A 235 -27.93 -18.79 -15.78
CA THR A 235 -26.58 -18.75 -16.36
C THR A 235 -25.89 -17.42 -16.04
N ASN A 236 -24.58 -17.43 -15.82
CA ASN A 236 -23.79 -16.21 -15.62
C ASN A 236 -24.07 -15.18 -16.74
N LYS A 237 -24.34 -13.92 -16.36
CA LYS A 237 -24.76 -12.80 -17.22
C LYS A 237 -26.16 -12.91 -17.86
N ALA A 238 -26.97 -13.94 -17.58
CA ALA A 238 -28.34 -14.03 -18.12
C ALA A 238 -29.35 -13.06 -17.47
N VAL A 239 -28.97 -12.44 -16.33
CA VAL A 239 -29.64 -11.26 -15.76
C VAL A 239 -29.03 -10.01 -16.40
N THR A 240 -29.70 -9.49 -17.41
CA THR A 240 -29.39 -8.24 -18.12
C THR A 240 -30.07 -7.04 -17.44
N TYR A 241 -29.65 -5.80 -17.74
CA TYR A 241 -30.17 -4.59 -17.06
C TYR A 241 -31.70 -4.52 -17.01
N ASN A 242 -32.38 -4.83 -18.12
CA ASN A 242 -33.85 -4.90 -18.23
C ASN A 242 -34.54 -5.99 -17.37
N LYS A 243 -33.77 -6.79 -16.61
CA LYS A 243 -34.26 -7.81 -15.66
C LYS A 243 -33.89 -7.49 -14.20
N ILE A 244 -33.21 -6.36 -13.94
CA ILE A 244 -32.81 -5.94 -12.59
C ILE A 244 -33.83 -4.94 -12.06
N GLN A 245 -33.88 -3.75 -12.68
CA GLN A 245 -34.82 -2.68 -12.40
C GLN A 245 -34.77 -1.69 -13.57
N ASP A 246 -35.90 -1.08 -13.93
CA ASP A 246 -35.90 0.10 -14.80
C ASP A 246 -35.60 1.35 -13.95
N VAL A 247 -34.57 2.10 -14.31
CA VAL A 247 -34.01 3.18 -13.49
C VAL A 247 -34.26 4.51 -14.17
N THR A 248 -35.36 5.16 -13.76
CA THR A 248 -35.92 6.35 -14.42
C THR A 248 -35.23 7.67 -14.06
N SER A 249 -34.15 7.63 -13.27
CA SER A 249 -33.40 8.82 -12.84
C SER A 249 -31.89 8.52 -12.68
N GLN A 250 -31.06 9.55 -12.48
CA GLN A 250 -29.62 9.37 -12.23
C GLN A 250 -29.37 8.83 -10.82
N SER A 251 -29.33 7.51 -10.69
CA SER A 251 -29.20 6.80 -9.42
C SER A 251 -28.24 5.61 -9.51
N LEU A 252 -27.65 5.24 -8.37
CA LEU A 252 -26.87 4.01 -8.23
C LEU A 252 -27.77 2.86 -7.77
N LEU A 253 -27.63 1.68 -8.37
CA LEU A 253 -28.21 0.45 -7.83
C LEU A 253 -27.29 -0.10 -6.75
N GLY A 254 -27.75 -0.08 -5.50
CA GLY A 254 -26.95 -0.47 -4.34
C GLY A 254 -27.82 -0.84 -3.15
N ARG A 255 -27.32 -0.64 -1.93
CA ARG A 255 -28.10 -0.82 -0.70
C ARG A 255 -27.64 0.19 0.34
N TYR A 256 -28.56 1.04 0.79
CA TYR A 256 -28.30 2.08 1.80
C TYR A 256 -28.93 1.74 3.15
N SER A 257 -29.90 0.83 3.19
CA SER A 257 -30.45 0.29 4.46
C SER A 257 -29.52 -0.77 5.07
N THR A 258 -29.28 -0.68 6.37
CA THR A 258 -28.53 -1.69 7.13
C THR A 258 -29.27 -3.03 7.21
N GLY A 259 -28.54 -4.12 7.47
CA GLY A 259 -29.06 -5.49 7.47
C GLY A 259 -29.29 -6.07 6.05
N ASN A 260 -29.78 -7.31 5.98
CA ASN A 260 -29.91 -8.07 4.73
C ASN A 260 -31.19 -7.71 3.95
N GLY A 261 -31.17 -7.86 2.62
CA GLY A 261 -32.34 -7.67 1.75
C GLY A 261 -31.97 -7.31 0.31
N VAL A 262 -32.97 -6.89 -0.46
CA VAL A 262 -32.84 -6.54 -1.89
C VAL A 262 -32.04 -5.25 -2.15
N THR A 263 -31.62 -5.09 -3.41
CA THR A 263 -31.08 -3.87 -4.01
C THR A 263 -32.11 -2.73 -3.98
N GLN A 264 -31.61 -1.48 -3.99
CA GLN A 264 -32.35 -0.24 -3.80
C GLN A 264 -31.82 0.82 -4.78
N GLU A 265 -32.67 1.78 -5.15
CA GLU A 265 -32.26 2.98 -5.89
C GLU A 265 -31.61 3.99 -4.92
N VAL A 266 -30.29 4.13 -4.98
CA VAL A 266 -29.51 5.10 -4.21
C VAL A 266 -29.47 6.42 -5.00
N LYS A 267 -30.29 7.38 -4.59
CA LYS A 267 -30.31 8.73 -5.17
C LYS A 267 -29.00 9.46 -4.89
N ILE A 268 -28.48 10.15 -5.89
CA ILE A 268 -27.29 11.01 -5.75
C ILE A 268 -27.73 12.35 -5.17
N SER A 269 -27.04 12.79 -4.11
CA SER A 269 -27.31 14.03 -3.38
C SER A 269 -26.20 15.06 -3.61
N THR A 270 -26.43 16.31 -3.18
CA THR A 270 -25.49 17.43 -3.30
C THR A 270 -24.11 17.07 -2.76
N GLY A 271 -23.07 17.15 -3.61
CA GLY A 271 -21.68 16.80 -3.27
C GLY A 271 -21.08 15.67 -4.12
N LEU A 272 -21.90 14.91 -4.84
CA LEU A 272 -21.46 13.95 -5.86
C LEU A 272 -22.18 14.24 -7.19
N LEU A 273 -21.44 14.13 -8.29
CA LEU A 273 -21.98 14.23 -9.65
C LEU A 273 -21.86 12.85 -10.33
N LEU A 274 -22.93 12.42 -11.01
CA LEU A 274 -22.86 11.32 -11.96
C LEU A 274 -22.81 11.91 -13.37
N ASN A 275 -21.68 11.76 -14.06
CA ASN A 275 -21.51 12.33 -15.39
C ASN A 275 -22.38 11.56 -16.40
N ASN A 276 -23.40 12.23 -16.95
CA ASN A 276 -24.36 11.63 -17.89
C ASN A 276 -23.77 11.24 -19.26
N THR A 277 -22.53 11.66 -19.54
CA THR A 277 -21.84 11.44 -20.82
C THR A 277 -20.76 10.37 -20.70
N THR A 278 -20.08 10.28 -19.56
CA THR A 278 -18.98 9.30 -19.32
C THR A 278 -19.33 8.18 -18.35
N GLY A 279 -20.40 8.30 -17.56
CA GLY A 279 -20.80 7.36 -16.52
C GLY A 279 -19.94 7.41 -15.25
N ASN A 280 -18.95 8.30 -15.16
CA ASN A 280 -18.12 8.45 -13.96
C ASN A 280 -18.87 9.16 -12.83
N MET A 281 -18.68 8.69 -11.60
CA MET A 281 -18.94 9.49 -10.41
C MET A 281 -17.74 10.40 -10.12
N THR A 282 -17.99 11.67 -9.79
CA THR A 282 -16.97 12.60 -9.27
C THR A 282 -17.50 13.32 -8.03
N ALA A 283 -16.62 13.95 -7.26
CA ALA A 283 -17.04 15.01 -6.34
C ALA A 283 -17.68 16.16 -7.15
N ASP A 284 -18.65 16.84 -6.54
CA ASP A 284 -19.14 18.11 -7.07
C ASP A 284 -18.15 19.23 -6.73
N PHE A 285 -17.36 19.64 -7.71
CA PHE A 285 -16.36 20.70 -7.60
C PHE A 285 -16.92 22.09 -7.85
N ASN A 286 -18.19 22.22 -8.25
CA ASN A 286 -18.88 23.51 -8.44
C ASN A 286 -19.72 23.88 -7.21
N ALA A 287 -20.12 22.91 -6.40
CA ALA A 287 -20.74 23.15 -5.10
C ALA A 287 -19.71 23.54 -4.02
N ASN A 288 -20.09 24.50 -3.15
CA ASN A 288 -19.31 24.96 -1.99
C ASN A 288 -19.20 23.93 -0.83
N ILE A 289 -19.22 22.63 -1.16
CA ILE A 289 -19.10 21.51 -0.22
C ILE A 289 -17.64 21.02 -0.15
N TRP A 290 -16.85 21.20 -1.24
CA TRP A 290 -15.47 20.72 -1.32
C TRP A 290 -14.38 21.81 -1.25
N ASN A 291 -14.72 23.11 -1.32
CA ASN A 291 -13.78 24.22 -1.09
C ASN A 291 -13.53 24.50 0.41
N ALA A 292 -13.28 23.43 1.18
CA ALA A 292 -12.81 23.46 2.57
C ALA A 292 -13.53 24.48 3.49
N ASN A 293 -14.86 24.37 3.61
CA ASN A 293 -15.68 25.24 4.48
C ASN A 293 -15.27 25.26 5.98
N LYS A 294 -14.31 24.42 6.38
CA LYS A 294 -13.67 24.41 7.70
C LYS A 294 -12.16 24.16 7.60
N LEU A 295 -11.39 24.86 8.43
CA LEU A 295 -9.99 24.56 8.74
C LEU A 295 -9.87 24.20 10.23
N GLN A 296 -9.32 23.01 10.53
CA GLN A 296 -9.25 22.43 11.89
C GLN A 296 -10.60 22.44 12.63
N ASN A 297 -11.68 22.05 11.93
CA ASN A 297 -13.09 22.08 12.39
C ASN A 297 -13.66 23.47 12.75
N ARG A 298 -12.91 24.57 12.54
CA ARG A 298 -13.45 25.94 12.62
C ARG A 298 -13.91 26.41 11.24
N ASN A 299 -15.05 27.10 11.16
CA ASN A 299 -15.62 27.54 9.90
C ASN A 299 -14.69 28.52 9.17
N ILE A 300 -14.67 28.47 7.83
CA ILE A 300 -14.20 29.55 6.98
C ILE A 300 -15.39 30.46 6.67
N ALA A 301 -15.18 31.78 6.68
CA ALA A 301 -16.20 32.78 6.37
C ALA A 301 -16.62 32.73 4.89
N ALA A 302 -17.90 33.03 4.62
CA ALA A 302 -18.45 33.06 3.26
C ALA A 302 -18.08 34.33 2.47
N THR A 303 -17.44 35.32 3.10
CA THR A 303 -16.91 36.52 2.44
C THR A 303 -15.78 36.11 1.49
N ALA A 304 -15.87 36.51 0.22
CA ALA A 304 -14.79 36.27 -0.73
C ALA A 304 -13.55 37.13 -0.42
N PRO A 305 -12.32 36.61 -0.57
CA PRO A 305 -11.10 37.40 -0.40
C PRO A 305 -10.97 38.44 -1.52
N THR A 306 -10.43 39.62 -1.18
CA THR A 306 -9.85 40.54 -2.16
C THR A 306 -8.38 40.21 -2.39
N ASP A 307 -7.78 40.82 -3.42
CA ASP A 307 -6.33 40.75 -3.61
C ASP A 307 -5.58 41.28 -2.37
N GLY A 308 -4.39 40.73 -2.11
CA GLY A 308 -3.56 41.04 -0.95
C GLY A 308 -4.05 40.53 0.42
N GLN A 309 -5.21 39.86 0.51
CA GLN A 309 -5.71 39.30 1.79
C GLN A 309 -5.18 37.89 2.09
N VAL A 310 -5.05 37.59 3.38
CA VAL A 310 -4.67 36.28 3.93
C VAL A 310 -5.84 35.67 4.73
N LEU A 311 -5.85 34.34 4.90
CA LEU A 311 -6.85 33.65 5.71
C LEU A 311 -6.47 33.73 7.20
N LYS A 312 -7.05 34.69 7.92
CA LYS A 312 -6.72 35.03 9.32
C LYS A 312 -7.76 34.48 10.30
N TRP A 313 -7.34 34.16 11.53
CA TRP A 313 -8.23 33.67 12.57
C TRP A 313 -8.93 34.83 13.29
N ASN A 314 -10.26 34.94 13.14
CA ASN A 314 -11.06 35.89 13.90
C ASN A 314 -11.66 35.20 15.15
N SER A 315 -11.15 35.56 16.32
CA SER A 315 -11.59 35.05 17.62
C SER A 315 -12.98 35.53 18.04
N THR A 316 -13.39 36.73 17.63
CA THR A 316 -14.73 37.32 17.91
C THR A 316 -15.82 36.58 17.14
N ASN A 317 -15.59 36.32 15.85
CA ASN A 317 -16.54 35.59 14.99
C ASN A 317 -16.39 34.06 15.11
N ASN A 318 -15.30 33.57 15.73
CA ASN A 318 -14.94 32.14 15.82
C ASN A 318 -14.82 31.47 14.43
N THR A 319 -14.30 32.23 13.45
CA THR A 319 -14.14 31.84 12.04
C THR A 319 -12.78 32.25 11.49
N TRP A 320 -12.24 31.45 10.57
CA TRP A 320 -11.21 31.93 9.66
C TRP A 320 -11.85 32.86 8.62
N GLN A 321 -11.30 34.05 8.39
CA GLN A 321 -11.81 35.01 7.41
C GLN A 321 -10.69 35.56 6.54
N PRO A 322 -10.96 35.96 5.28
CA PRO A 322 -10.06 36.84 4.55
C PRO A 322 -9.88 38.16 5.30
N ASP A 323 -8.64 38.55 5.53
CA ASP A 323 -8.27 39.77 6.23
C ASP A 323 -6.91 40.27 5.75
N LEU A 324 -6.52 41.49 6.13
CA LEU A 324 -5.19 42.00 5.83
C LEU A 324 -4.15 41.50 6.84
N ASP A 325 -2.92 41.26 6.37
CA ASP A 325 -1.80 40.83 7.20
C ASP A 325 -1.18 42.02 7.97
N MET A 326 -1.82 42.39 9.09
CA MET A 326 -1.56 43.63 9.83
C MET A 326 -1.10 43.42 11.28
N ASP A 327 -0.84 42.18 11.73
CA ASP A 327 -0.48 41.92 13.14
C ASP A 327 0.99 42.27 13.44
N GLY A 328 1.24 43.56 13.70
CA GLY A 328 2.52 44.06 14.22
C GLY A 328 3.64 44.25 13.17
N GLY A 329 3.35 43.99 11.90
CA GLY A 329 4.30 44.16 10.79
C GLY A 329 4.49 45.61 10.31
N ALA A 330 5.23 45.75 9.22
CA ALA A 330 5.34 46.98 8.44
C ALA A 330 4.44 46.90 7.20
N THR A 331 3.47 47.80 7.07
CA THR A 331 2.64 47.90 5.86
C THR A 331 3.29 48.82 4.83
N TYR A 332 2.88 48.71 3.56
CA TYR A 332 3.38 49.53 2.46
C TYR A 332 2.25 50.37 1.85
N GLY A 333 2.59 51.46 1.17
CA GLY A 333 1.63 52.27 0.43
C GLY A 333 2.29 53.26 -0.52
N ILE A 334 1.48 53.81 -1.42
CA ILE A 334 1.82 54.93 -2.29
C ILE A 334 0.89 56.08 -1.89
N LEU A 335 1.43 57.29 -1.72
CA LEU A 335 0.64 58.46 -1.37
C LEU A 335 -0.30 58.90 -2.52
N PRO A 336 -1.38 59.64 -2.25
CA PRO A 336 -2.24 60.18 -3.31
C PRO A 336 -1.60 61.36 -4.04
N ASP A 337 -0.74 62.13 -3.37
CA ASP A 337 -0.04 63.31 -3.89
C ASP A 337 1.33 63.48 -3.20
N ASN A 338 2.07 64.54 -3.54
CA ASN A 338 3.41 64.78 -3.01
C ASN A 338 3.42 65.39 -1.59
N ASN A 339 2.28 65.60 -0.93
CA ASN A 339 2.19 66.20 0.41
C ASN A 339 2.36 65.14 1.50
N ILE A 340 3.53 65.11 2.13
CA ILE A 340 3.82 64.10 3.15
C ILE A 340 3.00 64.24 4.43
N GLY A 341 2.25 65.33 4.62
CA GLY A 341 1.19 65.39 5.65
C GLY A 341 0.16 64.25 5.51
N GLY A 342 -0.04 63.70 4.30
CA GLY A 342 -0.89 62.52 4.06
C GLY A 342 -0.29 61.17 4.46
N ALA A 343 0.99 61.10 4.85
CA ALA A 343 1.68 59.86 5.20
C ALA A 343 1.31 59.40 6.63
N ASP A 344 0.08 58.90 6.78
CA ASP A 344 -0.46 58.46 8.06
C ASP A 344 -0.28 56.93 8.31
N ALA A 345 -0.38 56.50 9.56
CA ALA A 345 -0.47 55.09 9.97
C ALA A 345 -1.75 54.88 10.80
N PRO A 346 -2.95 54.98 10.20
CA PRO A 346 -4.22 55.00 10.93
C PRO A 346 -4.71 53.64 11.44
N ASP A 347 -4.13 52.53 10.97
CA ASP A 347 -4.52 51.18 11.40
C ASP A 347 -3.90 50.84 12.76
N ALA A 348 -4.72 50.49 13.75
CA ALA A 348 -4.33 50.28 15.15
C ALA A 348 -3.40 49.07 15.41
N ASN A 349 -3.14 48.23 14.41
CA ASN A 349 -2.31 47.01 14.52
C ASN A 349 -0.94 47.19 13.84
N SER A 350 -0.86 48.09 12.87
CA SER A 350 0.32 48.44 12.08
C SER A 350 1.29 49.33 12.84
N ARG A 351 2.38 48.76 13.38
CA ARG A 351 3.43 49.52 14.09
C ARG A 351 4.17 50.52 13.19
N MET A 352 4.27 50.21 11.90
CA MET A 352 4.91 51.07 10.90
C MET A 352 4.20 50.95 9.55
N LYS A 353 4.18 52.04 8.79
CA LYS A 353 3.83 52.08 7.37
C LYS A 353 4.90 52.78 6.55
N ILE A 354 5.33 52.17 5.45
CA ILE A 354 6.31 52.73 4.52
C ILE A 354 5.55 53.29 3.31
N TRP A 355 5.60 54.61 3.14
CA TRP A 355 4.98 55.33 2.04
C TRP A 355 6.00 55.72 0.97
N ALA A 356 5.72 55.39 -0.29
CA ALA A 356 6.46 55.87 -1.45
C ALA A 356 5.81 57.11 -2.08
N SER A 357 6.63 57.93 -2.75
CA SER A 357 6.17 59.04 -3.60
C SER A 357 5.20 58.55 -4.69
N PRO A 358 4.09 59.26 -5.00
CA PRO A 358 3.14 58.85 -6.03
C PRO A 358 3.73 58.89 -7.44
N VAL A 359 4.51 59.93 -7.71
CA VAL A 359 5.07 60.28 -9.01
C VAL A 359 6.46 60.90 -8.83
N THR A 360 7.15 61.19 -9.94
CA THR A 360 8.36 61.99 -9.94
C THR A 360 8.03 63.47 -9.77
N GLY A 361 8.43 64.05 -8.65
CA GLY A 361 8.24 65.49 -8.37
C GLY A 361 8.80 65.88 -7.02
N THR A 362 8.86 67.18 -6.74
CA THR A 362 9.33 67.69 -5.44
C THR A 362 8.32 67.39 -4.33
N VAL A 363 8.85 67.13 -3.14
CA VAL A 363 8.06 66.87 -1.93
C VAL A 363 7.35 68.15 -1.46
N GLN A 364 6.09 68.05 -1.06
CA GLN A 364 5.33 69.13 -0.43
C GLN A 364 5.23 68.90 1.08
N SER A 365 5.22 69.97 1.87
CA SER A 365 5.37 69.95 3.35
C SER A 365 6.67 69.36 3.90
N GLY A 366 7.55 68.83 3.03
CA GLY A 366 8.90 68.36 3.34
C GLY A 366 9.92 69.48 3.61
N PRO A 367 11.21 69.13 3.83
CA PRO A 367 12.20 70.09 4.29
C PRO A 367 12.46 71.20 3.26
N LEU A 368 12.65 72.42 3.75
CA LEU A 368 12.76 73.61 2.91
C LEU A 368 13.95 73.49 1.94
N GLY A 369 13.68 73.61 0.63
CA GLY A 369 14.69 73.51 -0.42
C GLY A 369 14.98 72.08 -0.94
N THR A 370 14.25 71.06 -0.52
CA THR A 370 14.51 69.68 -0.97
C THR A 370 13.99 69.38 -2.38
N GLY A 371 14.92 69.20 -3.32
CA GLY A 371 14.65 68.87 -4.73
C GLY A 371 14.53 67.38 -5.04
N ALA A 372 14.20 66.54 -4.06
CA ALA A 372 14.20 65.08 -4.23
C ALA A 372 13.03 64.61 -5.12
N HIS A 373 13.32 64.05 -6.29
CA HIS A 373 12.32 63.48 -7.21
C HIS A 373 11.88 62.04 -6.85
N SER A 374 12.46 61.44 -5.82
CA SER A 374 12.16 60.07 -5.34
C SER A 374 12.57 59.93 -3.87
N TRP A 375 11.56 59.81 -3.01
CA TRP A 375 11.64 59.82 -1.55
C TRP A 375 10.66 58.81 -0.95
N ASN A 376 10.83 58.48 0.34
CA ASN A 376 9.91 57.65 1.12
C ASN A 376 9.71 58.27 2.52
N VAL A 377 8.58 57.93 3.16
CA VAL A 377 8.28 58.25 4.56
C VAL A 377 8.02 56.96 5.33
N LEU A 378 8.65 56.81 6.51
CA LEU A 378 8.28 55.82 7.51
C LEU A 378 7.33 56.47 8.51
N SER A 379 6.08 56.02 8.56
CA SER A 379 5.08 56.49 9.52
C SER A 379 4.94 55.47 10.64
N PHE A 380 5.18 55.88 11.88
CA PHE A 380 5.10 55.01 13.07
C PHE A 380 3.85 55.34 13.86
N GLN A 381 3.17 54.31 14.37
CA GLN A 381 1.99 54.50 15.23
C GLN A 381 2.32 54.23 16.70
N GLY A 382 1.83 55.10 17.59
CA GLY A 382 1.84 54.88 19.04
C GLY A 382 0.63 55.53 19.72
N GLY A 383 -0.22 54.73 20.37
CA GLY A 383 -1.25 55.23 21.28
C GLY A 383 -2.30 56.18 20.67
N GLY A 384 -2.58 56.06 19.36
CA GLY A 384 -3.47 56.97 18.64
C GLY A 384 -2.80 58.20 18.02
N PHE A 385 -1.47 58.30 18.07
CA PHE A 385 -0.66 59.28 17.35
C PHE A 385 0.13 58.59 16.22
N THR A 386 0.36 59.32 15.13
CA THR A 386 1.30 58.94 14.07
C THR A 386 2.47 59.93 14.05
N THR A 387 3.70 59.43 14.14
CA THR A 387 4.91 60.22 13.83
C THR A 387 5.47 59.80 12.48
N GLN A 388 6.27 60.68 11.87
CA GLN A 388 6.88 60.44 10.55
C GLN A 388 8.40 60.56 10.62
N LEU A 389 9.07 59.74 9.81
CA LEU A 389 10.50 59.75 9.56
C LEU A 389 10.71 59.83 8.05
N TYR A 390 11.05 61.03 7.58
CA TYR A 390 11.35 61.32 6.18
C TYR A 390 12.83 61.04 5.88
N PHE A 391 13.11 60.40 4.75
CA PHE A 391 14.47 60.18 4.27
C PHE A 391 14.72 60.90 2.94
N ASP A 392 15.30 62.10 3.02
CA ASP A 392 15.94 62.72 1.86
C ASP A 392 17.33 62.10 1.63
N LYS A 393 17.58 61.67 0.39
CA LYS A 393 18.89 61.22 -0.09
C LYS A 393 19.94 62.33 -0.07
N ASN A 394 19.51 63.61 -0.10
CA ASN A 394 20.40 64.77 -0.18
C ASN A 394 20.69 65.43 1.18
N THR A 395 19.76 65.39 2.15
CA THR A 395 19.85 66.24 3.36
C THR A 395 19.80 65.52 4.72
N LEU A 396 19.36 64.25 4.78
CA LEU A 396 19.25 63.47 6.03
C LEU A 396 18.53 64.24 7.16
N ALA A 397 17.37 64.81 6.86
CA ALA A 397 16.60 65.65 7.78
C ALA A 397 15.35 64.94 8.34
N LEU A 398 15.26 64.86 9.67
CA LEU A 398 14.08 64.48 10.43
C LEU A 398 13.15 65.68 10.70
N LYS A 399 11.89 65.37 11.01
CA LYS A 399 10.91 66.26 11.62
C LYS A 399 9.77 65.43 12.17
N GLU A 400 9.18 65.89 13.26
CA GLU A 400 7.93 65.34 13.78
C GLU A 400 6.74 66.17 13.28
N TRP A 401 5.66 65.48 12.89
CA TRP A 401 4.38 66.11 12.58
C TRP A 401 3.44 66.03 13.79
N GLY A 402 2.40 66.88 13.79
CA GLY A 402 1.48 67.06 14.91
C GLY A 402 0.02 66.83 14.57
N GLY A 403 -0.73 66.38 15.57
CA GLY A 403 -2.14 66.03 15.48
C GLY A 403 -2.39 64.54 15.25
N ASN A 404 -3.67 64.17 15.34
CA ASN A 404 -4.17 62.79 15.30
C ASN A 404 -5.11 62.54 14.11
N ALA A 405 -5.15 63.47 13.15
CA ALA A 405 -6.05 63.44 12.00
C ALA A 405 -5.27 63.80 10.74
N ALA A 406 -5.44 63.00 9.68
CA ALA A 406 -4.82 63.26 8.40
C ALA A 406 -5.51 64.42 7.63
N PRO A 407 -4.76 65.27 6.90
CA PRO A 407 -3.30 65.31 6.82
C PRO A 407 -2.69 65.86 8.12
N LEU A 408 -1.63 65.20 8.61
CA LEU A 408 -0.92 65.62 9.80
C LEU A 408 -0.36 67.03 9.61
N THR A 409 -0.50 67.86 10.64
CA THR A 409 -0.17 69.29 10.60
C THR A 409 1.27 69.54 11.04
N THR A 410 1.84 70.67 10.65
CA THR A 410 3.18 71.06 11.11
C THR A 410 3.08 71.70 12.49
N ASN A 411 3.65 71.05 13.51
CA ASN A 411 3.72 71.64 14.87
C ASN A 411 4.40 73.00 14.84
N ALA A 412 3.67 74.05 15.23
CA ALA A 412 4.21 75.40 15.33
C ALA A 412 5.31 75.45 16.40
N GLY A 413 6.54 75.76 15.98
CA GLY A 413 7.72 75.77 16.85
C GLY A 413 8.58 74.51 16.83
N ASN A 414 8.14 73.39 16.21
CA ASN A 414 9.02 72.23 16.01
C ASN A 414 9.91 72.47 14.77
N THR A 415 11.22 72.52 14.98
CA THR A 415 12.22 72.81 13.95
C THR A 415 12.67 71.54 13.23
N TRP A 416 13.18 71.68 12.00
CA TRP A 416 13.72 70.55 11.25
C TRP A 416 15.01 70.03 11.88
N TYR A 417 14.99 68.78 12.35
CA TYR A 417 16.17 68.10 12.90
C TYR A 417 17.06 67.61 11.76
N LYS A 418 18.07 68.38 11.36
CA LYS A 418 19.18 67.79 10.61
C LYS A 418 19.88 66.78 11.52
N VAL A 419 20.19 65.58 11.02
CA VAL A 419 21.00 64.61 11.78
C VAL A 419 22.44 65.11 11.86
N VAL A 420 22.69 65.97 12.84
CA VAL A 420 24.00 66.05 13.50
C VAL A 420 24.14 64.77 14.30
N THR A 421 25.20 64.00 14.07
CA THR A 421 25.66 63.01 15.05
C THR A 421 26.18 63.81 16.24
N THR A 422 25.32 64.05 17.23
CA THR A 422 25.63 64.87 18.41
C THR A 422 26.69 64.20 19.28
N HIS A 423 27.06 64.86 20.37
CA HIS A 423 27.55 64.13 21.55
C HIS A 423 26.58 62.96 21.85
N GLY A 424 27.09 61.83 22.33
CA GLY A 424 26.26 60.65 22.58
C GLY A 424 25.40 60.74 23.84
N ASP A 425 25.56 61.82 24.61
CA ASP A 425 24.64 62.26 25.63
C ASP A 425 23.95 63.57 25.19
N ASN A 426 22.93 63.98 25.95
CA ASN A 426 22.19 65.22 25.67
C ASN A 426 22.93 66.49 26.13
N ASN A 427 24.22 66.41 26.51
CA ASN A 427 24.95 67.45 27.22
C ASN A 427 25.78 68.32 26.25
N PHE A 428 25.09 68.90 25.25
CA PHE A 428 25.69 69.85 24.31
C PHE A 428 25.74 71.27 24.91
N THR A 429 26.83 71.98 24.65
CA THR A 429 27.02 73.38 25.08
C THR A 429 26.98 74.27 23.86
N ASP A 430 26.15 75.32 23.85
CA ASP A 430 26.17 76.27 22.74
C ASP A 430 27.55 76.93 22.62
N GLY A 431 28.05 77.08 21.39
CA GLY A 431 29.43 77.43 21.09
C GLY A 431 30.48 76.32 21.29
N GLY A 432 30.10 75.14 21.81
CA GLY A 432 31.02 74.02 21.99
C GLY A 432 31.52 73.44 20.67
N LEU A 433 32.84 73.43 20.46
CA LEU A 433 33.45 72.86 19.25
C LEU A 433 33.64 71.35 19.37
N VAL A 434 33.16 70.62 18.35
CA VAL A 434 33.07 69.16 18.32
C VAL A 434 34.33 68.53 17.72
N PHE A 435 34.82 67.46 18.33
CA PHE A 435 35.95 66.66 17.88
C PHE A 435 35.69 65.15 18.03
N ALA A 436 36.38 64.35 17.22
CA ALA A 436 36.27 62.89 17.26
C ALA A 436 37.20 62.26 18.31
N GLY A 437 36.70 61.24 18.99
CA GLY A 437 37.46 60.24 19.73
C GLY A 437 37.24 58.86 19.11
N LYS A 438 38.18 57.93 19.30
CA LYS A 438 38.00 56.53 18.90
C LYS A 438 37.59 55.69 20.11
N SER A 439 36.52 54.91 19.99
CA SER A 439 36.01 54.08 21.08
C SER A 439 35.51 52.72 20.59
N SER A 440 35.01 51.89 21.50
CA SER A 440 34.07 50.80 21.20
C SER A 440 32.62 51.17 21.55
N ASP A 441 32.43 52.33 22.18
CA ASP A 441 31.14 52.89 22.57
C ASP A 441 30.88 54.17 21.76
N ALA A 442 29.94 54.08 20.82
CA ALA A 442 29.55 55.15 19.92
C ALA A 442 29.08 56.42 20.66
N SER A 443 28.57 56.31 21.90
CA SER A 443 28.19 57.49 22.69
C SER A 443 29.37 58.39 23.04
N THR A 444 30.60 57.85 22.91
CA THR A 444 31.85 58.50 23.32
C THR A 444 32.81 58.79 22.15
N GLU A 445 32.39 58.55 20.90
CA GLU A 445 33.18 58.81 19.70
C GLU A 445 33.05 60.24 19.18
N VAL A 446 31.94 60.92 19.48
CA VAL A 446 31.78 62.36 19.23
C VAL A 446 31.83 63.09 20.57
N ARG A 447 32.69 64.09 20.70
CA ARG A 447 32.96 64.81 21.95
C ARG A 447 33.05 66.31 21.76
N GLN A 448 32.81 67.05 22.83
CA GLN A 448 33.11 68.48 22.96
C GLN A 448 33.84 68.75 24.28
N ASN A 449 34.45 69.93 24.40
CA ASN A 449 35.00 70.45 25.67
C ASN A 449 35.01 71.98 25.61
N ALA A 450 33.84 72.58 25.84
CA ALA A 450 33.63 74.02 25.72
C ALA A 450 34.58 74.86 26.58
N ALA A 451 35.01 74.36 27.74
CA ALA A 451 35.99 75.03 28.60
C ALA A 451 37.43 75.05 28.02
N HIS A 452 37.71 74.28 26.97
CA HIS A 452 39.05 74.16 26.37
C HIS A 452 39.09 74.55 24.88
N LEU A 453 37.99 74.41 24.15
CA LEU A 453 37.87 74.81 22.76
C LEU A 453 36.44 75.29 22.46
N PHE A 454 36.28 76.58 22.20
CA PHE A 454 35.00 77.27 22.16
C PHE A 454 34.87 78.21 20.95
N TRP A 455 33.68 78.33 20.40
CA TRP A 455 33.33 79.35 19.43
C TRP A 455 32.17 80.20 19.97
N ASN A 456 32.45 81.45 20.33
CA ASN A 456 31.43 82.39 20.76
C ASN A 456 30.61 82.83 19.53
N ASN A 457 29.40 82.29 19.41
CA ASN A 457 28.43 82.58 18.34
C ASN A 457 27.96 84.05 18.31
N THR A 458 28.01 84.77 19.44
CA THR A 458 27.52 86.16 19.57
C THR A 458 28.57 87.18 19.13
N ASP A 459 29.84 86.91 19.43
CA ASP A 459 30.97 87.82 19.18
C ASP A 459 31.84 87.42 17.97
N GLU A 460 31.60 86.26 17.36
CA GLU A 460 32.41 85.64 16.29
C GLU A 460 33.89 85.41 16.68
N ARG A 461 34.13 84.68 17.79
CA ARG A 461 35.48 84.49 18.37
C ARG A 461 35.79 83.05 18.77
N LEU A 462 37.04 82.64 18.52
CA LEU A 462 37.60 81.36 18.97
C LEU A 462 38.26 81.49 20.35
N GLY A 463 37.76 80.75 21.34
CA GLY A 463 38.38 80.57 22.65
C GLY A 463 39.17 79.25 22.72
N VAL A 464 40.36 79.30 23.32
CA VAL A 464 41.17 78.13 23.69
C VAL A 464 41.51 78.25 25.18
N GLY A 465 41.07 77.27 25.97
CA GLY A 465 41.13 77.33 27.45
C GLY A 465 40.09 78.25 28.11
N THR A 466 39.13 78.77 27.34
CA THR A 466 38.23 79.85 27.77
C THR A 466 36.93 79.85 26.95
N ASP A 467 35.78 80.08 27.58
CA ASP A 467 34.46 80.23 26.97
C ASP A 467 34.03 81.69 26.82
N ALA A 468 34.80 82.64 27.39
CA ALA A 468 34.59 84.08 27.30
C ALA A 468 35.68 84.80 26.46
N PRO A 469 35.87 84.47 25.17
CA PRO A 469 36.92 85.07 24.35
C PRO A 469 36.72 86.58 24.15
N THR A 470 37.73 87.37 24.53
CA THR A 470 37.76 88.84 24.40
C THR A 470 38.40 89.33 23.10
N SER A 471 38.93 88.42 22.27
CA SER A 471 39.61 88.67 21.00
C SER A 471 39.24 87.60 19.98
N THR A 472 39.39 87.88 18.67
CA THR A 472 39.04 86.96 17.56
C THR A 472 39.62 85.55 17.71
N VAL A 473 40.84 85.47 18.27
CA VAL A 473 41.37 84.25 18.91
C VAL A 473 41.85 84.64 20.29
N HIS A 474 41.32 84.00 21.35
CA HIS A 474 41.77 84.16 22.73
C HIS A 474 42.34 82.83 23.23
N VAL A 475 43.62 82.83 23.61
CA VAL A 475 44.30 81.67 24.20
C VAL A 475 44.56 81.96 25.68
N GLU A 476 43.76 81.38 26.55
CA GLU A 476 43.95 81.47 28.00
C GLU A 476 44.98 80.42 28.46
N GLY A 477 46.24 80.64 28.06
CA GLY A 477 47.34 79.70 28.28
C GLY A 477 48.56 79.97 27.40
N SER A 478 49.40 78.95 27.23
CA SER A 478 50.65 79.04 26.45
C SER A 478 50.42 78.97 24.95
N LEU A 479 50.89 79.99 24.21
CA LEU A 479 50.93 80.00 22.74
C LEU A 479 52.31 79.56 22.22
N ALA A 480 52.35 78.49 21.44
CA ALA A 480 53.55 78.09 20.69
C ALA A 480 53.57 78.76 19.31
N THR A 481 54.75 79.19 18.84
CA THR A 481 54.97 79.79 17.52
C THR A 481 56.18 79.17 16.83
N GLY A 482 56.27 79.31 15.49
CA GLY A 482 57.36 78.72 14.71
C GLY A 482 58.72 79.35 15.02
N VAL A 483 59.72 78.53 15.35
CA VAL A 483 61.11 78.96 15.58
C VAL A 483 62.03 78.30 14.56
N THR A 484 62.65 79.09 13.69
CA THR A 484 63.63 78.64 12.71
C THR A 484 65.03 79.04 13.17
N THR A 485 65.92 78.07 13.42
CA THR A 485 67.34 78.35 13.66
C THR A 485 68.15 78.13 12.39
N LEU A 486 68.82 79.18 11.92
CA LEU A 486 69.60 79.18 10.69
C LEU A 486 71.10 79.22 11.03
N SER A 487 71.67 78.05 11.25
CA SER A 487 73.09 77.89 11.59
C SER A 487 73.99 78.20 10.40
N ASN A 488 74.93 79.12 10.59
CA ASN A 488 75.98 79.54 9.65
C ASN A 488 75.48 79.97 8.25
N THR A 489 74.20 80.34 8.14
CA THR A 489 73.55 80.71 6.87
C THR A 489 73.73 82.20 6.61
N ALA A 490 74.58 82.54 5.64
CA ALA A 490 75.00 83.93 5.41
C ALA A 490 73.90 84.84 4.85
N ASN A 491 72.95 84.31 4.07
CA ASN A 491 71.82 85.06 3.52
C ASN A 491 70.57 84.18 3.51
N VAL A 492 69.42 84.72 3.91
CA VAL A 492 68.10 84.06 3.84
C VAL A 492 67.03 85.06 3.38
N THR A 493 66.00 84.57 2.68
CA THR A 493 64.75 85.33 2.44
C THR A 493 63.62 84.65 3.19
N LEU A 494 62.85 85.41 3.98
CA LEU A 494 61.77 84.86 4.80
C LEU A 494 60.48 84.60 3.98
N ASN A 495 59.69 83.61 4.41
CA ASN A 495 58.41 83.21 3.82
C ASN A 495 57.41 82.83 4.94
N GLU A 496 56.26 82.21 4.65
CA GLU A 496 55.27 81.84 5.68
C GLU A 496 55.70 80.75 6.67
N SER A 497 56.74 79.94 6.40
CA SER A 497 57.18 78.91 7.36
C SER A 497 58.04 79.47 8.50
N HIS A 498 58.27 80.78 8.52
CA HIS A 498 59.09 81.48 9.51
C HIS A 498 58.19 82.36 10.40
N PHE A 499 58.53 82.48 11.69
CA PHE A 499 57.98 83.48 12.59
C PHE A 499 59.10 84.07 13.44
N THR A 500 59.64 83.28 14.38
CA THR A 500 60.88 83.61 15.08
C THR A 500 62.06 83.05 14.28
N VAL A 501 63.04 83.89 13.96
CA VAL A 501 64.22 83.53 13.16
C VAL A 501 65.48 83.81 13.96
N VAL A 502 66.15 82.73 14.37
CA VAL A 502 67.43 82.78 15.09
C VAL A 502 68.56 82.58 14.09
N MET A 503 69.23 83.67 13.73
CA MET A 503 70.45 83.61 12.91
C MET A 503 71.61 83.16 13.80
N ARG A 504 71.99 81.88 13.73
CA ARG A 504 72.99 81.26 14.61
C ARG A 504 74.36 81.21 13.93
N LYS A 505 75.42 81.61 14.63
CA LYS A 505 76.82 81.53 14.15
C LYS A 505 77.64 80.72 15.15
N THR A 506 78.16 79.57 14.72
CA THR A 506 78.89 78.62 15.58
C THR A 506 80.41 78.73 15.46
N GLY A 507 80.93 79.68 14.66
CA GLY A 507 82.37 79.87 14.44
C GLY A 507 82.74 81.34 14.18
N ASN A 508 83.92 81.75 14.61
CA ASN A 508 84.34 83.15 14.67
C ASN A 508 84.85 83.69 13.33
N ASN A 509 83.92 83.90 12.38
CA ASN A 509 84.16 84.65 11.14
C ASN A 509 83.40 85.97 11.16
N GLY A 510 84.09 87.09 10.91
CA GLY A 510 83.59 88.47 11.04
C GLY A 510 82.58 88.94 9.99
N THR A 511 81.96 88.02 9.24
CA THR A 511 80.99 88.34 8.19
C THR A 511 79.61 88.68 8.78
N ASN A 512 78.98 89.73 8.24
CA ASN A 512 77.56 90.03 8.49
C ASN A 512 76.67 88.96 7.83
N TYR A 513 75.50 88.67 8.41
CA TYR A 513 74.46 87.85 7.77
C TYR A 513 73.30 88.74 7.30
N THR A 514 72.59 88.33 6.25
CA THR A 514 71.45 89.09 5.70
C THR A 514 70.15 88.31 5.85
N VAL A 515 69.11 88.98 6.34
CA VAL A 515 67.73 88.49 6.38
C VAL A 515 66.87 89.40 5.51
N THR A 516 66.46 88.91 4.36
CA THR A 516 65.59 89.61 3.41
C THR A 516 64.12 89.34 3.77
N LEU A 517 63.38 90.39 4.08
CA LEU A 517 61.93 90.34 4.25
C LEU A 517 61.26 90.26 2.86
N PRO A 518 60.24 89.39 2.67
CA PRO A 518 59.53 89.26 1.40
C PRO A 518 58.74 90.53 1.07
N ASN A 519 58.17 90.59 -0.14
CA ASN A 519 57.37 91.73 -0.59
C ASN A 519 56.19 91.98 0.39
N ALA A 520 56.16 93.16 1.01
CA ALA A 520 55.14 93.54 1.99
C ALA A 520 53.72 93.42 1.41
N THR A 521 53.53 93.71 0.11
CA THR A 521 52.22 93.69 -0.56
C THR A 521 51.61 92.29 -0.68
N THR A 522 52.40 91.22 -0.51
CA THR A 522 51.92 89.83 -0.58
C THR A 522 51.74 89.18 0.79
N CYS A 523 51.90 89.94 1.89
CA CYS A 523 51.90 89.39 3.24
C CYS A 523 51.46 90.37 4.35
N THR A 524 50.53 91.27 4.05
CA THR A 524 49.90 92.19 5.04
C THR A 524 49.56 91.48 6.36
N GLY A 525 49.91 92.09 7.49
CA GLY A 525 49.68 91.56 8.83
C GLY A 525 50.73 90.55 9.31
N ARG A 526 51.53 89.93 8.43
CA ARG A 526 52.56 88.94 8.80
C ARG A 526 53.62 89.57 9.70
N ILE A 527 53.94 88.89 10.80
CA ILE A 527 54.96 89.27 11.78
C ILE A 527 56.17 88.33 11.67
N TYR A 528 57.37 88.88 11.85
CA TYR A 528 58.58 88.11 12.13
C TYR A 528 59.32 88.69 13.35
N TYR A 529 59.92 87.83 14.16
CA TYR A 529 60.88 88.20 15.21
C TYR A 529 62.27 87.68 14.84
N ILE A 530 63.16 88.58 14.41
CA ILE A 530 64.54 88.23 14.03
C ILE A 530 65.46 88.48 15.22
N THR A 531 66.30 87.50 15.56
CA THR A 531 67.36 87.63 16.56
C THR A 531 68.61 86.87 16.12
N ARG A 532 69.68 86.95 16.92
CA ARG A 532 71.01 86.42 16.61
C ARG A 532 71.60 85.66 17.79
N ASP A 533 72.18 84.51 17.47
CA ASP A 533 72.85 83.63 18.43
C ASP A 533 74.27 83.34 17.93
N PHE A 534 75.16 84.31 18.13
CA PHE A 534 76.55 84.24 17.70
C PHE A 534 77.41 83.84 18.90
N ALA A 535 77.96 82.61 18.89
CA ALA A 535 78.62 82.03 20.05
C ALA A 535 79.92 82.74 20.43
N ASN A 536 80.71 83.17 19.42
CA ASN A 536 81.88 84.04 19.56
C ASN A 536 82.16 84.68 18.20
N GLY A 537 82.11 86.01 18.10
CA GLY A 537 82.57 86.75 16.92
C GLY A 537 81.80 88.02 16.58
N TRP A 538 82.44 88.85 15.75
CA TRP A 538 81.90 90.15 15.32
C TRP A 538 81.03 90.03 14.05
N GLY A 539 80.39 91.15 13.69
CA GLY A 539 79.45 91.28 12.57
C GLY A 539 77.99 91.30 13.02
N ALA A 540 77.13 91.87 12.17
CA ALA A 540 75.71 92.07 12.43
C ALA A 540 74.81 91.11 11.63
N VAL A 541 73.55 90.99 12.04
CA VAL A 541 72.46 90.51 11.17
C VAL A 541 71.78 91.73 10.56
N ASN A 542 71.94 91.92 9.26
CA ASN A 542 71.29 92.96 8.47
C ASN A 542 69.89 92.48 8.07
N VAL A 543 68.84 93.05 8.66
CA VAL A 543 67.45 92.80 8.23
C VAL A 543 67.03 93.89 7.25
N SER A 544 66.72 93.51 6.02
CA SER A 544 66.40 94.43 4.92
C SER A 544 65.12 94.00 4.18
N GLY A 545 64.45 94.93 3.51
CA GLY A 545 63.21 94.65 2.77
C GLY A 545 63.44 94.54 1.27
N SER A 546 62.78 93.57 0.62
CA SER A 546 62.74 93.51 -0.84
C SER A 546 62.24 94.84 -1.44
N GLY A 547 62.82 95.27 -2.55
CA GLY A 547 62.44 96.50 -3.25
C GLY A 547 62.55 97.81 -2.43
N GLY A 548 63.32 97.82 -1.33
CA GLY A 548 63.43 99.00 -0.44
C GLY A 548 62.25 99.19 0.51
N GLN A 549 61.35 98.21 0.64
CA GLN A 549 60.14 98.26 1.48
C GLN A 549 60.41 98.22 2.99
N PHE A 550 61.66 98.29 3.42
CA PHE A 550 62.08 98.40 4.82
C PHE A 550 63.42 99.13 4.91
N THR A 551 63.54 100.10 5.81
CA THR A 551 64.85 100.70 6.12
C THR A 551 65.68 99.69 6.90
N THR A 552 66.82 99.26 6.34
CA THR A 552 67.67 98.23 6.94
C THR A 552 67.93 98.47 8.43
N ARG A 553 67.84 97.40 9.21
CA ARG A 553 68.21 97.34 10.63
C ARG A 553 69.34 96.33 10.83
N GLN A 554 70.14 96.52 11.86
CA GLN A 554 71.31 95.69 12.14
C GLN A 554 71.23 95.17 13.56
N LEU A 555 71.41 93.86 13.75
CA LEU A 555 71.52 93.26 15.08
C LEU A 555 73.00 92.99 15.39
N TRP A 556 73.57 93.80 16.27
CA TRP A 556 74.96 93.79 16.74
C TRP A 556 75.20 92.98 18.03
N ASN A 557 74.16 92.67 18.82
CA ASN A 557 74.26 91.92 20.08
C ASN A 557 73.23 90.79 20.19
N ASN A 558 73.54 89.74 20.98
CA ASN A 558 72.65 88.57 21.14
C ASN A 558 71.42 88.81 22.04
N ALA A 559 71.34 89.98 22.69
CA ALA A 559 70.16 90.42 23.46
C ALA A 559 69.13 91.19 22.59
N GLU A 560 69.50 91.52 21.36
CA GLU A 560 68.68 92.32 20.47
C GLU A 560 67.68 91.44 19.70
N VAL A 561 66.44 91.90 19.64
CA VAL A 561 65.35 91.26 18.89
C VAL A 561 64.65 92.33 18.06
N LEU A 562 64.56 92.11 16.76
CA LEU A 562 63.79 92.94 15.84
C LEU A 562 62.47 92.24 15.49
N GLY A 563 61.38 92.71 16.09
CA GLY A 563 60.02 92.44 15.64
C GLY A 563 59.65 93.36 14.47
N VAL A 564 59.29 92.77 13.32
CA VAL A 564 58.76 93.49 12.16
C VAL A 564 57.37 92.98 11.78
N GLN A 565 56.54 93.87 11.24
CA GLN A 565 55.24 93.52 10.67
C GLN A 565 55.04 94.17 9.30
N SER A 566 54.43 93.45 8.36
CA SER A 566 54.00 94.04 7.09
C SER A 566 52.68 94.79 7.26
N ILE A 567 52.62 96.02 6.75
CA ILE A 567 51.36 96.80 6.62
C ILE A 567 50.89 96.89 5.17
N GLY A 568 51.24 95.91 4.33
CA GLY A 568 50.72 95.76 2.96
C GLY A 568 51.30 96.70 1.91
N ASN A 569 52.11 97.69 2.29
CA ASN A 569 52.91 98.50 1.36
C ASN A 569 54.39 98.62 1.77
N ARG A 570 54.70 98.41 3.05
CA ARG A 570 56.04 98.38 3.62
C ARG A 570 56.06 97.47 4.86
N TRP A 571 57.25 97.15 5.34
CA TRP A 571 57.45 96.63 6.69
C TRP A 571 57.63 97.78 7.69
N ILE A 572 57.16 97.59 8.91
CA ILE A 572 57.41 98.47 10.06
C ILE A 572 58.09 97.68 11.18
N THR A 573 58.88 98.36 11.99
CA THR A 573 59.37 97.83 13.25
C THR A 573 58.26 97.93 14.30
N ILE A 574 57.89 96.79 14.90
CA ILE A 574 56.91 96.71 15.99
C ILE A 574 57.56 96.42 17.36
N SER A 575 58.78 95.89 17.37
CA SER A 575 59.62 95.74 18.56
C SER A 575 61.09 95.84 18.15
N TYR A 576 61.91 96.50 18.96
CA TYR A 576 63.36 96.56 18.75
C TYR A 576 64.06 96.87 20.07
N THR A 577 64.75 95.87 20.63
CA THR A 577 65.71 96.07 21.71
C THR A 577 67.08 96.42 21.11
N ASN A 578 67.69 97.49 21.62
CA ASN A 578 69.14 97.74 21.53
C ASN A 578 69.79 97.25 22.84
#